data_AF-A0A8T4CEM3-F1
#
_entry.id   AF-A0A8T4CEM3-F1
#
_cell.length_a   1.000
_cell.length_b   1.000
_cell.length_c   1.000
_cell.angle_alpha   90.00
_cell.angle_beta   90.00
_cell.angle_gamma   90.00
#
_symmetry.space_group_name_H-M   'P 1'
#
loop_
_entity.id
_entity.type
_entity.pdbx_description
1 polymer ?
#
loop_
_entity_poly.entity_id
_entity_poly.type
_entity_poly.pdbx_seq_one_letter_code
_entity_poly.pdbx_strand_id
1 'polypeptide(L)'
;MNHEIDAVYWKEWDLFNIRGGITGFIALHLFLVFVILGGLVLVIRSEFWGPVMSVVMGAVGVFTFAIHAHYLRKGRPEFRVPLSLGILGAILVVSVLQLALAGAVLMG
;
A
#
# COMPACT_ATOMS: atom_id res chain seq x y z
N MET A 1 1.79 -5.45 -12.78
CA MET A 1 1.07 -6.64 -13.28
C MET A 1 1.28 -7.88 -12.42
N ASN A 2 2.51 -8.32 -12.09
CA ASN A 2 2.71 -9.58 -11.34
C ASN A 2 1.98 -9.67 -9.98
N HIS A 3 2.02 -8.62 -9.14
CA HIS A 3 1.40 -8.68 -7.81
C HIS A 3 -0.12 -8.94 -7.85
N GLU A 4 -0.86 -8.28 -8.75
CA GLU A 4 -2.32 -8.50 -8.88
C GLU A 4 -2.64 -9.88 -9.46
N ILE A 5 -1.79 -10.40 -10.35
CA ILE A 5 -1.93 -11.76 -10.88
C ILE A 5 -1.67 -12.79 -9.77
N ASP A 6 -0.64 -12.56 -8.94
CA ASP A 6 -0.35 -13.38 -7.77
C ASP A 6 -1.50 -13.31 -6.74
N ALA A 7 -2.06 -12.12 -6.51
CA ALA A 7 -3.21 -11.92 -5.62
C ALA A 7 -4.45 -12.68 -6.09
N VAL A 8 -4.67 -12.76 -7.41
CA VAL A 8 -5.75 -13.57 -8.01
C VAL A 8 -5.46 -15.06 -7.89
N TYR A 9 -4.22 -15.49 -8.15
CA TYR A 9 -3.82 -16.90 -8.01
C TYR A 9 -4.01 -17.40 -6.57
N TRP A 10 -3.64 -16.59 -5.58
CA TRP A 10 -3.75 -16.92 -4.15
C TRP A 10 -5.09 -16.53 -3.52
N LYS A 11 -6.01 -15.92 -4.29
CA LYS A 11 -7.31 -15.43 -3.81
C LYS A 11 -7.17 -14.57 -2.55
N GLU A 12 -6.36 -13.53 -2.62
CA GLU A 12 -6.07 -12.66 -1.47
C GLU A 12 -7.31 -12.08 -0.79
N TRP A 13 -8.42 -11.92 -1.52
CA TRP A 13 -9.69 -11.53 -0.91
C TRP A 13 -10.19 -12.52 0.15
N ASP A 14 -9.89 -13.81 0.05
CA ASP A 14 -10.23 -14.81 1.07
C ASP A 14 -9.25 -14.70 2.26
N LEU A 15 -7.96 -14.45 1.99
CA LEU A 15 -6.93 -14.23 3.01
C LEU A 15 -7.19 -12.99 3.86
N PHE A 16 -7.67 -11.91 3.24
CA PHE A 16 -8.00 -10.64 3.89
C PHE A 16 -9.48 -10.52 4.29
N ASN A 17 -10.27 -11.58 4.08
CA ASN A 17 -11.70 -11.63 4.42
C ASN A 17 -12.49 -10.45 3.81
N ILE A 18 -12.18 -10.09 2.56
CA ILE A 18 -12.81 -9.02 1.82
C ILE A 18 -14.18 -9.50 1.31
N ARG A 19 -15.24 -8.79 1.72
CA ARG A 19 -16.60 -9.07 1.28
C ARG A 19 -16.75 -8.81 -0.23
N GLY A 20 -17.48 -9.67 -0.93
CA GLY A 20 -17.71 -9.55 -2.37
C GLY A 20 -16.64 -10.22 -3.25
N GLY A 21 -15.72 -10.98 -2.66
CA GLY A 21 -14.73 -11.77 -3.39
C GLY A 21 -13.86 -10.93 -4.32
N ILE A 22 -13.60 -11.46 -5.52
CA ILE A 22 -12.79 -10.76 -6.53
C ILE A 22 -13.38 -9.39 -6.94
N THR A 23 -14.71 -9.25 -6.99
CA THR A 23 -15.34 -7.98 -7.36
C THR A 23 -15.11 -6.92 -6.29
N GLY A 24 -15.27 -7.28 -5.01
CA GLY A 24 -14.97 -6.39 -3.89
C GLY A 24 -13.49 -5.99 -3.85
N PHE A 25 -12.60 -6.95 -4.11
CA PHE A 25 -11.16 -6.72 -4.21
C PHE A 25 -10.81 -5.71 -5.30
N ILE A 26 -11.30 -5.90 -6.53
CA ILE A 26 -11.03 -4.97 -7.65
C ILE A 26 -11.64 -3.60 -7.37
N ALA A 27 -12.87 -3.54 -6.85
CA ALA A 27 -13.52 -2.28 -6.52
C ALA A 27 -12.72 -1.47 -5.48
N LEU A 28 -12.20 -2.15 -4.45
CA LEU A 28 -11.32 -1.53 -3.46
C LEU A 28 -10.03 -1.00 -4.09
N HIS A 29 -9.37 -1.78 -4.95
CA HIS A 29 -8.14 -1.35 -5.63
C HIS A 29 -8.39 -0.14 -6.54
N LEU A 30 -9.47 -0.16 -7.32
CA LEU A 30 -9.86 0.98 -8.15
C LEU A 30 -10.14 2.23 -7.32
N PHE A 31 -10.88 2.09 -6.22
CA PHE A 31 -11.11 3.18 -5.29
C PHE A 31 -9.79 3.76 -4.75
N LEU A 32 -8.87 2.90 -4.32
CA LEU A 32 -7.55 3.31 -3.83
C LEU A 32 -6.74 4.04 -4.89
N VAL A 33 -6.77 3.61 -6.16
CA VAL A 33 -6.12 4.32 -7.27
C VAL A 33 -6.64 5.75 -7.38
N PHE A 34 -7.96 5.97 -7.30
CA PHE A 34 -8.52 7.33 -7.33
C PHE A 34 -8.11 8.17 -6.11
N VAL A 35 -8.06 7.57 -4.92
CA VAL A 35 -7.57 8.27 -3.71
C VAL A 35 -6.11 8.68 -3.87
N ILE A 36 -5.25 7.81 -4.40
CA ILE A 36 -3.82 8.09 -4.65
C ILE A 36 -3.68 9.22 -5.67
N LEU A 37 -4.40 9.16 -6.78
CA LEU A 37 -4.35 10.20 -7.82
C LEU A 37 -4.87 11.54 -7.29
N GLY A 38 -5.94 11.54 -6.49
CA GLY A 38 -6.44 12.74 -5.81
C GLY A 38 -5.40 13.34 -4.86
N GLY A 39 -4.78 12.50 -4.03
CA GLY A 39 -3.69 12.91 -3.14
C GLY A 39 -2.50 13.51 -3.91
N LEU A 40 -2.12 12.90 -5.04
CA LEU A 40 -1.06 13.41 -5.91
C LEU A 40 -1.37 14.81 -6.46
N VAL A 41 -2.61 15.05 -6.89
CA VAL A 41 -3.04 16.39 -7.36
C VAL A 41 -2.89 17.42 -6.25
N LEU A 42 -3.28 17.10 -5.01
CA LEU A 42 -3.14 18.00 -3.86
C LEU A 42 -1.67 18.32 -3.55
N VAL A 43 -0.78 17.31 -3.65
CA VAL A 43 0.67 17.49 -3.49
C VAL A 43 1.23 18.41 -4.57
N ILE A 44 0.90 18.17 -5.84
CA ILE A 44 1.40 18.98 -6.97
C ILE A 44 0.94 20.43 -6.86
N ARG A 45 -0.29 20.66 -6.37
CA ARG A 45 -0.83 22.01 -6.15
C ARG A 45 -0.31 22.69 -4.89
N SER A 46 0.56 22.03 -4.11
CA SER A 46 1.09 22.54 -2.85
C SER A 46 -0.02 22.94 -1.88
N GLU A 47 -1.14 22.21 -1.90
CA GLU A 47 -2.25 22.42 -0.97
C GLU A 47 -1.91 21.79 0.39
N PHE A 48 -2.45 22.35 1.48
CA PHE A 48 -2.25 21.82 2.84
C PHE A 48 -2.57 20.32 2.96
N TRP A 49 -3.60 19.85 2.25
CA TRP A 49 -4.00 18.45 2.26
C TRP A 49 -3.03 17.52 1.52
N GLY A 50 -2.13 18.05 0.67
CA GLY A 50 -1.13 17.26 -0.03
C GLY A 50 -0.19 16.52 0.93
N PRO A 51 0.56 17.22 1.80
CA PRO A 51 1.40 16.59 2.83
C PRO A 51 0.62 15.69 3.78
N VAL A 52 -0.62 16.06 4.16
CA VAL A 52 -1.47 15.19 4.98
C VAL A 52 -1.75 13.86 4.29
N MET A 53 -2.14 13.88 3.01
CA MET A 53 -2.35 12.68 2.21
C MET A 53 -1.06 11.87 2.03
N SER A 54 0.09 12.53 1.90
CA SER A 54 1.39 11.86 1.87
C SER A 54 1.69 11.12 3.19
N VAL A 55 1.38 11.72 4.34
CA VAL A 55 1.52 11.02 5.64
C VAL A 55 0.58 9.82 5.72
N VAL A 56 -0.69 9.97 5.33
CA VAL A 56 -1.66 8.86 5.30
C VAL A 56 -1.16 7.72 4.42
N MET A 57 -0.69 8.01 3.21
CA MET A 57 -0.17 6.96 2.30
C MET A 57 1.11 6.30 2.84
N GLY A 58 2.00 7.08 3.46
CA GLY A 58 3.18 6.51 4.13
C GLY A 58 2.78 5.57 5.27
N ALA A 59 1.78 5.93 6.07
CA ALA A 59 1.27 5.06 7.14
C ALA A 59 0.63 3.78 6.58
N VAL A 60 -0.15 3.88 5.50
CA VAL A 60 -0.71 2.72 4.79
C VAL A 60 0.39 1.78 4.29
N GLY A 61 1.46 2.32 3.68
CA GLY A 61 2.56 1.47 3.20
C GLY A 61 3.34 0.76 4.32
N VAL A 62 3.55 1.42 5.47
CA VAL A 62 4.10 0.77 6.67
C VAL A 62 3.16 -0.31 7.20
N PHE A 63 1.86 -0.05 7.21
CA PHE A 63 0.84 -1.03 7.63
C PHE A 63 0.81 -2.25 6.70
N THR A 64 0.84 -2.03 5.38
CA THR A 64 0.97 -3.09 4.37
C THR A 64 2.21 -3.93 4.63
N PHE A 65 3.36 -3.29 4.91
CA PHE A 65 4.57 -4.00 5.27
C PHE A 65 4.38 -4.89 6.51
N ALA A 66 3.79 -4.35 7.57
CA ALA A 66 3.57 -5.08 8.82
C ALA A 66 2.70 -6.34 8.64
N ILE A 67 1.61 -6.24 7.86
CA ILE A 67 0.74 -7.39 7.58
C ILE A 67 1.48 -8.46 6.79
N HIS A 68 2.20 -8.08 5.74
CA HIS A 68 2.94 -9.03 4.91
C HIS A 68 4.10 -9.67 5.68
N ALA A 69 4.81 -8.91 6.51
CA ALA A 69 5.85 -9.42 7.39
C ALA A 69 5.28 -10.43 8.41
N HIS A 70 4.07 -10.19 8.94
CA HIS A 70 3.37 -11.14 9.81
C HIS A 70 3.05 -12.47 9.12
N TYR A 71 2.50 -12.43 7.91
CA TYR A 71 2.20 -13.65 7.15
C TYR A 71 3.46 -14.38 6.67
N LEU A 72 4.50 -13.64 6.28
CA LEU A 72 5.79 -14.21 5.91
C LEU A 72 6.43 -14.98 7.08
N ARG A 73 6.37 -14.43 8.30
CA ARG A 73 6.83 -15.09 9.53
C ARG A 73 6.06 -16.38 9.84
N LYS A 74 4.78 -16.47 9.45
CA LYS A 74 3.97 -17.70 9.57
C LYS A 74 4.33 -18.78 8.53
N GLY A 75 5.33 -18.55 7.68
CA GLY A 75 5.82 -19.55 6.73
C GLY A 75 4.94 -19.74 5.49
N ARG A 76 4.03 -18.80 5.23
CA ARG A 76 3.12 -18.78 4.09
C ARG A 76 3.92 -18.69 2.77
N PRO A 77 3.89 -19.71 1.89
CA PRO A 77 4.67 -19.73 0.66
C PRO A 77 4.29 -18.61 -0.32
N GLU A 78 3.06 -18.10 -0.23
CA GLU A 78 2.50 -17.04 -1.06
C GLU A 78 3.35 -15.76 -1.03
N PHE A 79 4.01 -15.48 0.10
CA PHE A 79 4.78 -14.25 0.33
C PHE A 79 6.30 -14.42 0.13
N ARG A 80 6.77 -15.59 -0.33
CA ARG A 80 8.21 -15.90 -0.47
C ARG A 80 8.77 -15.64 -1.86
N VAL A 81 7.95 -15.19 -2.80
CA VAL A 81 8.42 -14.86 -4.16
C VAL A 81 9.46 -13.73 -4.07
N PRO A 82 10.68 -13.89 -4.65
CA PRO A 82 11.76 -12.90 -4.51
C PRO A 82 11.36 -11.49 -4.94
N LEU A 83 10.57 -11.38 -6.03
CA LEU A 83 10.04 -10.11 -6.49
C LEU A 83 9.11 -9.46 -5.45
N SER A 84 8.23 -10.24 -4.82
CA SER A 84 7.33 -9.76 -3.77
C SER A 84 8.12 -9.23 -2.58
N LEU A 85 9.19 -9.91 -2.16
CA LEU A 85 10.06 -9.47 -1.08
C LEU A 85 10.79 -8.17 -1.43
N GLY A 86 11.24 -8.03 -2.68
CA GLY A 86 11.85 -6.79 -3.18
C GLY A 86 10.87 -5.61 -3.15
N ILE A 87 9.65 -5.80 -3.66
CA ILE A 87 8.58 -4.79 -3.63
C ILE A 87 8.22 -4.42 -2.18
N LEU A 88 8.15 -5.42 -1.30
CA LEU A 88 7.85 -5.22 0.13
C LEU A 88 8.95 -4.41 0.84
N GLY A 89 10.23 -4.66 0.52
CA GLY A 89 11.32 -3.84 1.03
C GLY A 89 11.26 -2.40 0.51
N ALA A 90 11.03 -2.24 -0.80
CA ALA A 90 10.94 -0.93 -1.44
C ALA A 90 9.77 -0.10 -0.88
N ILE A 91 8.59 -0.71 -0.69
CA ILE A 91 7.43 0.01 -0.17
C ILE A 91 7.67 0.50 1.25
N LEU A 92 8.37 -0.26 2.10
CA LEU A 92 8.75 0.18 3.44
C LEU A 92 9.69 1.40 3.39
N VAL A 93 10.76 1.32 2.59
CA VAL A 93 11.74 2.41 2.47
C VAL A 93 11.07 3.69 1.98
N VAL A 94 10.30 3.60 0.88
CA VAL A 94 9.57 4.74 0.33
C VAL A 94 8.58 5.30 1.34
N SER A 95 7.86 4.44 2.06
CA SER A 95 6.86 4.88 3.05
C SER A 95 7.48 5.62 4.24
N VAL A 96 8.60 5.12 4.76
CA VAL A 96 9.32 5.78 5.87
C VAL A 96 9.87 7.14 5.41
N LEU A 97 10.46 7.20 4.22
CA LEU A 97 10.94 8.46 3.64
C LEU A 97 9.78 9.45 3.43
N GLN A 98 8.66 8.98 2.88
CA GLN A 98 7.47 9.80 2.65
C GLN A 98 6.89 10.35 3.96
N LEU A 99 6.82 9.54 5.02
CA LEU A 99 6.41 9.98 6.36
C LEU A 99 7.34 11.05 6.92
N ALA A 100 8.66 10.85 6.83
CA ALA A 100 9.63 11.80 7.34
C ALA A 100 9.57 13.14 6.61
N LEU A 101 9.53 13.12 5.27
CA LEU A 101 9.50 14.33 4.45
C LEU A 101 8.17 15.08 4.58
N ALA A 102 7.04 14.38 4.46
CA ALA A 102 5.73 15.01 4.59
C ALA A 102 5.46 15.53 6.01
N GLY A 103 5.93 14.79 7.03
CA GLY A 103 5.88 15.24 8.41
C GLY A 103 6.69 16.50 8.64
N ALA A 104 7.90 16.59 8.09
CA ALA A 104 8.73 17.79 8.17
C ALA A 104 8.05 19.01 7.51
N VAL A 105 7.39 18.82 6.35
CA VAL A 105 6.63 19.89 5.68
C VAL A 105 5.44 20.37 6.51
N LEU A 106 4.79 19.49 7.28
CA LEU A 106 3.64 19.87 8.13
C LEU A 106 4.06 20.59 9.43
N MET A 107 5.30 20.41 9.87
CA MET A 107 5.81 21.00 11.11
C MET A 107 6.57 22.32 10.90
N GLY A 108 6.94 22.65 9.66
CA GLY A 108 7.60 23.91 9.28
C GLY A 108 6.63 24.95 8.78
#